data_AF-A0AAD2FZR7-F1
#
_entry.id   AF-A0AAD2FZR7-F1
#
_cell.length_a   1.000
_cell.length_b   1.000
_cell.length_c   1.000
_cell.angle_alpha   90.00
_cell.angle_beta   90.00
_cell.angle_gamma   90.00
#
_symmetry.space_group_name_H-M   'P 1'
#
loop_
_entity.id
_entity.type
_entity.pdbx_description
1 polymer ?
#
loop_
_entity_poly.entity_id
_entity_poly.type
_entity_poly.pdbx_seq_one_letter_code
_entity_poly.pdbx_strand_id
1 'polypeptide(L)'
;MKRAVLSSGLTMAMSSLVCSFPIPNVLPKHPSGVARSTPTIETCRYNFFKDMIDGAFENDRSLSGDKTKGQYDAPGEEFVERNAQFSELTATQRKWRETQQRNDVTPEIVTGTSWTLDLYLSGVPERDPSNDLYGSRVNISSRDRQTGLNLPGVPSTSVTVTFLEEGVCRVSESGFTSGEMDGEWKLSENGKILRFSMDSLGYTRTVQTKGSIQKVYWTDEEEKPIQTSSTYSIPPGLVYGDVELTTSRNPGTFEMGNGGVLRIEKEAGLFGISSQLKTCGKFEARRNNSS
;
A
#
# COMPACT_ATOMS: atom_id res chain seq x y z
N MET A 1 -25.28 60.41 2.85
CA MET A 1 -26.29 60.16 3.91
C MET A 1 -26.23 58.68 4.28
N LYS A 2 -25.97 58.38 5.58
CA LYS A 2 -26.48 57.26 6.42
C LYS A 2 -26.63 55.88 5.73
N ARG A 3 -26.02 54.77 6.18
CA ARG A 3 -25.83 54.27 7.55
C ARG A 3 -24.82 53.11 7.56
N ALA A 4 -24.00 53.07 8.59
CA ALA A 4 -23.23 51.91 9.03
C ALA A 4 -24.15 50.91 9.77
N VAL A 5 -23.85 49.61 9.65
CA VAL A 5 -24.34 48.57 10.58
C VAL A 5 -23.14 47.75 11.03
N LEU A 6 -22.80 47.94 12.31
CA LEU A 6 -21.90 47.13 13.11
C LEU A 6 -22.61 45.83 13.49
N SER A 7 -21.92 44.69 13.40
CA SER A 7 -22.35 43.41 13.96
C SER A 7 -21.20 42.82 14.77
N SER A 8 -21.23 43.11 16.06
CA SER A 8 -20.63 42.36 17.18
C SER A 8 -20.89 40.86 16.99
N GLY A 9 -19.92 39.94 17.16
CA GLY A 9 -19.14 39.74 18.39
C GLY A 9 -19.81 38.63 19.21
N LEU A 10 -19.50 37.36 18.93
CA LEU A 10 -19.89 36.22 19.77
C LEU A 10 -18.68 35.28 19.91
N THR A 11 -17.90 35.50 20.96
CA THR A 11 -16.80 34.63 21.36
C THR A 11 -17.38 33.57 22.31
N MET A 12 -17.55 32.33 21.85
CA MET A 12 -17.88 31.21 22.73
C MET A 12 -16.60 30.63 23.32
N ALA A 13 -16.44 30.80 24.64
CA ALA A 13 -15.46 30.08 25.43
C ALA A 13 -15.95 28.64 25.65
N MET A 14 -15.23 27.66 25.10
CA MET A 14 -15.43 26.25 25.42
C MET A 14 -14.64 25.89 26.68
N SER A 15 -15.34 25.78 27.81
CA SER A 15 -14.82 25.17 29.04
C SER A 15 -14.75 23.65 28.86
N SER A 16 -13.54 23.10 28.97
CA SER A 16 -13.27 21.66 29.03
C SER A 16 -13.71 21.09 30.38
N LEU A 17 -14.78 20.29 30.37
CA LEU A 17 -15.16 19.44 31.49
C LEU A 17 -14.37 18.13 31.39
N VAL A 18 -13.35 18.01 32.25
CA VAL A 18 -12.60 16.77 32.45
C VAL A 18 -13.40 15.87 33.39
N CYS A 19 -14.12 14.90 32.84
CA CYS A 19 -14.77 13.84 33.61
C CYS A 19 -13.78 12.70 33.86
N SER A 20 -13.17 12.68 35.04
CA SER A 20 -12.40 11.55 35.55
C SER A 20 -13.34 10.44 35.99
N PHE A 21 -13.34 9.31 35.29
CA PHE A 21 -14.02 8.08 35.73
C PHE A 21 -13.05 7.18 36.50
N PRO A 22 -13.43 6.63 37.66
CA PRO A 22 -12.63 5.65 38.38
C PRO A 22 -12.72 4.28 37.68
N ILE A 23 -11.58 3.70 37.33
CA ILE A 23 -11.46 2.33 36.82
C ILE A 23 -11.45 1.37 38.02
N PRO A 24 -12.43 0.46 38.17
CA PRO A 24 -12.35 -0.59 39.17
C PRO A 24 -11.36 -1.68 38.73
N ASN A 25 -10.34 -1.86 39.56
CA ASN A 25 -9.41 -2.98 39.53
C ASN A 25 -10.19 -4.28 39.84
N VAL A 26 -10.45 -5.10 38.82
CA VAL A 26 -10.94 -6.47 39.00
C VAL A 26 -10.00 -7.43 38.27
N LEU A 27 -9.13 -8.04 39.06
CA LEU A 27 -8.24 -9.13 38.67
C LEU A 27 -9.02 -10.45 38.68
N PRO A 28 -9.10 -11.21 37.57
CA PRO A 28 -9.46 -12.62 37.63
C PRO A 28 -8.21 -13.46 37.88
N LYS A 29 -8.28 -14.29 38.92
CA LYS A 29 -7.39 -15.43 39.17
C LYS A 29 -7.80 -16.64 38.31
N HIS A 30 -6.79 -17.46 38.01
CA HIS A 30 -6.79 -18.88 37.56
C HIS A 30 -6.59 -19.16 36.07
N PRO A 31 -6.11 -20.36 35.69
CA PRO A 31 -5.21 -21.29 36.38
C PRO A 31 -3.96 -21.66 35.55
N SER A 32 -2.93 -22.11 36.26
CA SER A 32 -1.74 -22.79 35.78
C SER A 32 -2.04 -24.08 35.01
N GLY A 33 -1.38 -24.26 33.85
CA GLY A 33 -1.07 -25.58 33.33
C GLY A 33 -1.21 -25.74 31.81
N VAL A 34 -0.16 -25.44 31.04
CA VAL A 34 0.11 -26.09 29.75
C VAL A 34 1.62 -26.25 29.59
N ALA A 35 2.07 -27.49 29.38
CA ALA A 35 3.46 -27.85 29.13
C ALA A 35 3.95 -27.27 27.79
N ARG A 36 5.16 -26.69 27.81
CA ARG A 36 5.90 -26.25 26.62
C ARG A 36 6.38 -27.46 25.83
N SER A 37 5.82 -27.69 24.66
CA SER A 37 6.55 -28.33 23.55
C SER A 37 7.19 -27.23 22.71
N THR A 38 8.51 -27.15 22.72
CA THR A 38 9.30 -26.33 21.79
C THR A 38 9.14 -26.88 20.37
N PRO A 39 8.65 -26.10 19.39
CA PRO A 39 8.71 -26.50 17.99
C PRO A 39 10.17 -26.39 17.52
N THR A 40 10.72 -27.52 17.10
CA THR A 40 11.97 -27.61 16.35
C THR A 40 11.80 -26.84 15.04
N ILE A 41 12.66 -25.85 14.81
CA ILE A 41 12.71 -25.12 13.54
C ILE A 41 13.30 -26.09 12.49
N GLU A 42 12.42 -26.78 11.77
CA GLU A 42 12.81 -27.42 10.52
C GLU A 42 13.15 -26.35 9.51
N THR A 43 14.38 -26.42 9.00
CA THR A 43 14.91 -25.58 7.96
C THR A 43 14.15 -25.90 6.67
N CYS A 44 13.10 -25.13 6.35
CA CYS A 44 12.47 -25.15 5.04
C CYS A 44 13.49 -24.64 4.00
N ARG A 45 14.32 -25.56 3.49
CA ARG A 45 15.12 -25.40 2.28
C ARG A 45 14.15 -25.20 1.11
N TYR A 46 14.16 -23.99 0.57
CA TYR A 46 13.44 -23.62 -0.64
C TYR A 46 13.99 -24.39 -1.85
N ASN A 47 13.42 -25.56 -2.14
CA ASN A 47 13.64 -26.30 -3.40
C ASN A 47 12.70 -25.81 -4.53
N PHE A 48 11.75 -24.92 -4.23
CA PHE A 48 10.74 -24.49 -5.20
C PHE A 48 11.32 -23.72 -6.41
N PHE A 49 12.36 -22.90 -6.20
CA PHE A 49 12.97 -22.15 -7.29
C PHE A 49 13.93 -22.98 -8.14
N LYS A 50 14.41 -24.12 -7.63
CA LYS A 50 15.35 -24.97 -8.36
C LYS A 50 14.62 -25.79 -9.42
N ASP A 51 13.49 -26.40 -9.06
CA ASP A 51 12.69 -27.21 -9.99
C ASP A 51 12.00 -26.36 -11.08
N MET A 52 11.70 -25.08 -10.81
CA MET A 52 11.09 -24.18 -11.79
C MET A 52 12.09 -23.68 -12.86
N ILE A 53 13.36 -23.52 -12.49
CA ILE A 53 14.41 -23.07 -13.44
C ILE A 53 14.94 -24.27 -14.23
N ASP A 54 15.13 -25.42 -13.57
CA ASP A 54 15.64 -26.62 -14.23
C ASP A 54 14.63 -27.20 -15.25
N GLY A 55 13.32 -27.09 -15.00
CA GLY A 55 12.27 -27.55 -15.93
C GLY A 55 11.92 -26.59 -17.09
N ALA A 56 12.32 -25.31 -17.02
CA ALA A 56 11.93 -24.30 -18.01
C ALA A 56 12.67 -24.43 -19.36
N PHE A 57 13.78 -25.18 -19.40
CA PHE A 57 14.62 -25.32 -20.59
C PHE A 57 14.68 -26.75 -21.15
N GLU A 58 14.03 -27.73 -20.52
CA GLU A 58 14.11 -29.13 -20.95
C GLU A 58 13.22 -29.48 -22.16
N ASN A 59 12.27 -28.62 -22.56
CA ASN A 59 11.20 -29.01 -23.49
C ASN A 59 11.22 -28.35 -24.89
N ASP A 60 12.21 -27.54 -25.23
CA ASP A 60 12.27 -26.96 -26.58
C ASP A 60 13.22 -27.75 -27.50
N ARG A 61 12.66 -28.79 -28.14
CA ARG A 61 13.34 -29.60 -29.18
C ARG A 61 13.66 -28.81 -30.45
N SER A 62 13.23 -27.55 -30.59
CA SER A 62 13.52 -26.72 -31.76
C SER A 62 14.77 -25.84 -31.62
N LEU A 63 15.36 -25.77 -30.42
CA LEU A 63 16.58 -25.00 -30.16
C LEU A 63 17.89 -25.77 -30.46
N SER A 64 17.83 -27.00 -30.98
CA SER A 64 19.01 -27.86 -31.18
C SER A 64 19.67 -27.75 -32.57
N GLY A 65 19.44 -26.68 -33.33
CA GLY A 65 19.87 -26.58 -34.73
C GLY A 65 21.17 -25.82 -35.01
N ASP A 66 21.61 -24.91 -34.12
CA ASP A 66 22.71 -23.98 -34.45
C ASP A 66 23.83 -24.00 -33.39
N LYS A 67 24.44 -25.18 -33.24
CA LYS A 67 25.65 -25.40 -32.41
C LYS A 67 26.89 -25.72 -33.26
N THR A 68 26.93 -25.30 -34.52
CA THR A 68 28.04 -25.60 -35.44
C THR A 68 28.75 -24.36 -35.95
N LYS A 69 29.54 -23.74 -35.07
CA LYS A 69 30.94 -23.31 -35.32
C LYS A 69 31.48 -22.54 -34.11
N GLY A 70 32.26 -23.24 -33.30
CA GLY A 70 32.98 -22.63 -32.17
C GLY A 70 33.19 -23.56 -30.98
N GLN A 71 33.28 -24.88 -31.18
CA GLN A 71 33.79 -25.78 -30.16
C GLN A 71 35.32 -25.60 -30.08
N TYR A 72 35.79 -25.04 -28.97
CA TYR A 72 37.18 -25.18 -28.54
C TYR A 72 37.33 -26.53 -27.83
N ASP A 73 37.86 -27.52 -28.54
CA ASP A 73 38.45 -28.72 -27.96
C ASP A 73 39.92 -28.45 -27.64
N ALA A 74 40.29 -28.55 -26.37
CA ALA A 74 41.59 -29.09 -25.94
C ALA A 74 41.57 -29.32 -24.41
N PRO A 75 41.71 -30.57 -23.93
CA PRO A 75 42.00 -30.86 -22.54
C PRO A 75 43.54 -30.93 -22.38
N GLY A 76 44.16 -29.88 -21.84
CA GLY A 76 45.59 -29.96 -21.52
C GLY A 76 46.41 -28.67 -21.39
N GLU A 77 45.81 -27.48 -21.37
CA GLU A 77 46.57 -26.26 -21.06
C GLU A 77 46.20 -25.74 -19.68
N GLU A 78 47.21 -25.66 -18.82
CA GLU A 78 47.18 -24.98 -17.53
C GLU A 78 46.51 -23.62 -17.71
N PHE A 79 45.39 -23.42 -17.00
CA PHE A 79 44.72 -22.14 -16.92
C PHE A 79 45.67 -21.16 -16.23
N VAL A 80 46.47 -20.45 -17.03
CA VAL A 80 47.08 -19.21 -16.62
C VAL A 80 45.92 -18.29 -16.28
N GLU A 81 45.78 -17.93 -15.00
CA GLU A 81 44.94 -16.84 -14.49
C GLU A 81 45.42 -15.52 -15.12
N ARG A 82 45.21 -15.38 -16.43
CA ARG A 82 45.38 -14.12 -17.12
C ARG A 82 44.16 -13.32 -16.71
N ASN A 83 44.35 -12.49 -15.68
CA ASN A 83 43.53 -11.34 -15.31
C ASN A 83 42.62 -10.94 -16.48
N ALA A 84 41.42 -11.52 -16.52
CA ALA A 84 40.39 -11.07 -17.41
C ALA A 84 39.94 -9.74 -16.81
N GLN A 85 40.69 -8.69 -17.14
CA GLN A 85 40.25 -7.32 -17.00
C GLN A 85 38.87 -7.29 -17.63
N PHE A 86 37.84 -7.25 -16.78
CA PHE A 86 36.45 -7.20 -17.19
C PHE A 86 36.33 -6.12 -18.25
N SER A 87 36.15 -6.58 -19.49
CA SER A 87 36.10 -5.75 -20.66
C SER A 87 35.09 -4.65 -20.42
N GLU A 88 35.54 -3.40 -20.60
CA GLU A 88 34.69 -2.22 -20.56
C GLU A 88 33.37 -2.50 -21.30
N LEU A 89 32.26 -2.13 -20.67
CA LEU A 89 30.92 -2.21 -21.27
C LEU A 89 30.98 -1.65 -22.69
N THR A 90 30.46 -2.42 -23.66
CA THR A 90 30.38 -1.98 -25.05
C THR A 90 29.67 -0.63 -25.14
N ALA A 91 30.01 0.20 -26.13
CA ALA A 91 29.40 1.53 -26.31
C ALA A 91 27.86 1.47 -26.33
N THR A 92 27.28 0.40 -26.88
CA THR A 92 25.84 0.14 -26.88
C THR A 92 25.30 -0.14 -25.48
N GLN A 93 25.98 -0.97 -24.68
CA GLN A 93 25.58 -1.24 -23.29
C GLN A 93 25.71 0.01 -22.42
N ARG A 94 26.77 0.81 -22.62
CA ARG A 94 26.95 2.09 -21.92
C ARG A 94 25.82 3.07 -22.25
N LYS A 95 25.51 3.24 -23.54
CA LYS A 95 24.40 4.08 -24.00
C LYS A 95 23.05 3.59 -23.50
N TRP A 96 22.81 2.28 -23.46
CA TRP A 96 21.58 1.70 -22.93
C TRP A 96 21.43 1.96 -21.43
N ARG A 97 22.53 1.81 -20.67
CA ARG A 97 22.56 2.10 -19.23
C ARG A 97 22.35 3.58 -18.94
N GLU A 98 22.99 4.46 -19.71
CA GLU A 98 22.79 5.92 -19.63
C GLU A 98 21.36 6.32 -19.99
N THR A 99 20.73 5.63 -20.96
CA THR A 99 19.33 5.90 -21.34
C THR A 99 18.35 5.43 -20.27
N GLN A 100 18.66 4.33 -19.58
CA GLN A 100 17.87 3.86 -18.43
C GLN A 100 18.01 4.82 -17.24
N GLN A 101 19.22 5.33 -16.98
CA GLN A 101 19.48 6.26 -15.87
C GLN A 101 18.98 7.69 -16.12
N ARG A 102 18.88 8.13 -17.38
CA ARG A 102 18.42 9.49 -17.72
C ARG A 102 16.92 9.73 -17.52
N ASN A 103 16.13 8.68 -17.35
CA ASN A 103 14.68 8.80 -17.22
C ASN A 103 14.19 8.74 -15.77
N ASP A 104 15.11 8.64 -14.81
CA ASP A 104 14.75 8.59 -13.40
C ASP A 104 14.19 9.95 -12.97
N VAL A 105 13.06 9.93 -12.28
CA VAL A 105 12.47 11.14 -11.71
C VAL A 105 13.38 11.61 -10.59
N THR A 106 13.71 12.91 -10.58
CA THR A 106 14.49 13.52 -9.51
C THR A 106 13.59 14.37 -8.60
N PRO A 107 13.99 14.61 -7.33
CA PRO A 107 13.21 15.42 -6.39
C PRO A 107 12.85 16.83 -6.91
N GLU A 108 13.72 17.42 -7.73
CA GLU A 108 13.51 18.74 -8.31
C GLU A 108 12.32 18.77 -9.28
N ILE A 109 12.05 17.66 -9.98
CA ILE A 109 10.92 17.54 -10.90
C ILE A 109 9.60 17.36 -10.12
N VAL A 110 9.65 16.69 -8.96
CA VAL A 110 8.48 16.48 -8.08
C VAL A 110 8.08 17.77 -7.38
N THR A 111 9.08 18.53 -6.94
CA THR A 111 8.91 19.79 -6.21
C THR A 111 8.14 20.84 -7.02
N GLY A 112 7.24 21.57 -6.37
CA GLY A 112 6.39 22.58 -6.99
C GLY A 112 5.20 22.01 -7.77
N THR A 113 5.03 20.69 -7.84
CA THR A 113 3.87 20.09 -8.51
C THR A 113 2.67 19.97 -7.58
N SER A 114 1.47 20.18 -8.13
CA SER A 114 0.19 20.07 -7.42
C SER A 114 -0.69 19.02 -8.10
N TRP A 115 -1.33 18.17 -7.29
CA TRP A 115 -2.10 17.02 -7.72
C TRP A 115 -3.40 16.94 -6.93
N THR A 116 -4.50 16.67 -7.63
CA THR A 116 -5.77 16.29 -7.02
C THR A 116 -5.82 14.76 -6.91
N LEU A 117 -5.99 14.25 -5.70
CA LEU A 117 -6.07 12.84 -5.37
C LEU A 117 -7.52 12.47 -5.09
N ASP A 118 -8.10 11.60 -5.90
CA ASP A 118 -9.41 11.01 -5.68
C ASP A 118 -9.23 9.73 -4.85
N LEU A 119 -9.64 9.77 -3.57
CA LEU A 119 -9.37 8.71 -2.59
C LEU A 119 -10.53 7.71 -2.55
N TYR A 120 -10.22 6.44 -2.74
CA TYR A 120 -11.15 5.31 -2.62
C TYR A 120 -10.86 4.58 -1.29
N LEU A 121 -11.57 4.96 -0.23
CA LEU A 121 -11.27 4.51 1.12
C LEU A 121 -12.01 3.22 1.46
N SER A 122 -11.24 2.20 1.87
CA SER A 122 -11.80 0.94 2.36
C SER A 122 -11.82 0.79 3.87
N GLY A 123 -10.94 1.50 4.57
CA GLY A 123 -10.65 1.23 5.97
C GLY A 123 -9.96 -0.11 6.17
N VAL A 124 -9.58 -0.36 7.43
CA VAL A 124 -9.02 -1.62 7.90
C VAL A 124 -10.09 -2.29 8.78
N PRO A 125 -10.34 -3.59 8.62
CA PRO A 125 -11.32 -4.26 9.48
C PRO A 125 -10.83 -4.26 10.94
N GLU A 126 -11.72 -3.91 11.87
CA GLU A 126 -11.39 -3.89 13.31
C GLU A 126 -11.23 -5.29 13.88
N ARG A 127 -12.10 -6.21 13.44
CA ARG A 127 -12.01 -7.65 13.71
C ARG A 127 -11.63 -8.38 12.45
N ASP A 128 -10.84 -9.44 12.60
CA ASP A 128 -10.54 -10.33 11.48
C ASP A 128 -11.85 -10.91 10.93
N PRO A 129 -12.25 -10.53 9.69
CA PRO A 129 -13.52 -10.97 9.12
C PRO A 129 -13.58 -12.48 8.88
N SER A 130 -12.44 -13.19 8.95
CA SER A 130 -12.43 -14.65 8.87
C SER A 130 -13.10 -15.31 10.09
N ASN A 131 -13.08 -14.68 11.27
CA ASN A 131 -13.78 -15.19 12.45
C ASN A 131 -15.31 -15.07 12.34
N ASP A 132 -15.83 -14.13 11.54
CA ASP A 132 -17.27 -14.01 11.28
C ASP A 132 -17.75 -14.97 10.18
N LEU A 133 -16.82 -15.66 9.49
CA LEU A 133 -17.07 -16.54 8.35
C LEU A 133 -16.81 -18.03 8.66
N TYR A 134 -17.07 -18.47 9.90
CA TYR A 134 -17.21 -19.90 10.19
C TYR A 134 -18.44 -20.44 9.45
N GLY A 135 -18.27 -20.87 8.19
CA GLY A 135 -19.29 -21.68 7.51
C GLY A 135 -19.17 -21.82 5.99
N SER A 136 -18.57 -20.88 5.26
CA SER A 136 -18.51 -21.03 3.80
C SER A 136 -17.29 -20.35 3.19
N ARG A 137 -16.61 -21.06 2.29
CA ARG A 137 -15.60 -20.52 1.37
C ARG A 137 -16.29 -19.53 0.43
N VAL A 138 -16.55 -18.31 0.88
CA VAL A 138 -17.04 -17.25 0.01
C VAL A 138 -15.89 -16.86 -0.92
N ASN A 139 -16.09 -17.08 -2.21
CA ASN A 139 -15.09 -16.79 -3.22
C ASN A 139 -14.96 -15.26 -3.34
N ILE A 140 -13.84 -14.70 -2.89
CA ILE A 140 -13.64 -13.26 -2.79
C ILE A 140 -13.21 -12.69 -4.16
N SER A 141 -14.08 -12.86 -5.15
CA SER A 141 -13.79 -12.56 -6.56
C SER A 141 -13.81 -11.06 -6.90
N SER A 142 -14.33 -10.21 -6.01
CA SER A 142 -14.46 -8.76 -6.23
C SER A 142 -13.34 -7.92 -5.59
N ARG A 143 -12.29 -8.54 -5.06
CA ARG A 143 -11.14 -7.79 -4.50
C ARG A 143 -10.32 -7.18 -5.61
N ASP A 144 -9.96 -5.92 -5.43
CA ASP A 144 -8.97 -5.27 -6.27
C ASP A 144 -7.64 -6.05 -6.19
N ARG A 145 -7.04 -6.38 -7.34
CA ARG A 145 -5.86 -7.26 -7.39
C ARG A 145 -4.62 -6.60 -6.80
N GLN A 146 -4.55 -5.27 -6.81
CA GLN A 146 -3.40 -4.50 -6.35
C GLN A 146 -3.43 -4.34 -4.82
N THR A 147 -4.58 -4.01 -4.26
CA THR A 147 -4.76 -3.73 -2.83
C THR A 147 -5.26 -4.94 -2.04
N GLY A 148 -5.94 -5.87 -2.69
CA GLY A 148 -6.65 -6.96 -2.03
C GLY A 148 -7.89 -6.50 -1.26
N LEU A 149 -8.40 -5.29 -1.52
CA LEU A 149 -9.51 -4.67 -0.79
C LEU A 149 -10.75 -4.52 -1.66
N ASN A 150 -11.91 -4.40 -1.01
CA ASN A 150 -13.17 -4.05 -1.66
C ASN A 150 -13.30 -2.52 -1.63
N LEU A 151 -13.01 -1.85 -2.75
CA LEU A 151 -13.02 -0.39 -2.86
C LEU A 151 -14.40 0.08 -3.37
N PRO A 152 -14.86 1.28 -2.94
CA PRO A 152 -16.08 1.85 -3.51
C PRO A 152 -15.89 2.16 -5.00
N GLY A 153 -16.97 2.11 -5.79
CA GLY A 153 -16.94 2.43 -7.22
C GLY A 153 -16.83 3.93 -7.53
N VAL A 154 -16.96 4.79 -6.52
CA VAL A 154 -16.88 6.25 -6.60
C VAL A 154 -15.89 6.72 -5.53
N PRO A 155 -15.08 7.77 -5.78
CA PRO A 155 -14.20 8.34 -4.76
C PRO A 155 -14.96 8.71 -3.48
N SER A 156 -14.39 8.34 -2.34
CA SER A 156 -14.92 8.69 -1.01
C SER A 156 -14.71 10.17 -0.70
N THR A 157 -13.59 10.73 -1.14
CA THR A 157 -13.23 12.15 -0.98
C THR A 157 -12.17 12.50 -2.03
N SER A 158 -11.93 13.80 -2.23
CA SER A 158 -10.84 14.30 -3.08
C SER A 158 -10.00 15.30 -2.30
N VAL A 159 -8.68 15.21 -2.44
CA VAL A 159 -7.72 16.04 -1.68
C VAL A 159 -6.67 16.58 -2.63
N THR A 160 -6.28 17.85 -2.48
CA THR A 160 -5.17 18.41 -3.24
C THR A 160 -3.88 18.31 -2.44
N VAL A 161 -2.83 17.77 -3.06
CA VAL A 161 -1.49 17.67 -2.49
C VAL A 161 -0.52 18.48 -3.34
N THR A 162 0.26 19.34 -2.70
CA THR A 162 1.31 20.13 -3.35
C THR A 162 2.66 19.76 -2.74
N PHE A 163 3.58 19.26 -3.56
CA PHE A 163 4.92 18.89 -3.12
C PHE A 163 5.81 20.12 -3.09
N LEU A 164 6.42 20.39 -1.94
CA LEU A 164 7.31 21.52 -1.69
C LEU A 164 8.76 21.04 -1.58
N GLU A 165 9.68 21.99 -1.44
CA GLU A 165 11.09 21.73 -1.20
C GLU A 165 11.31 20.99 0.13
N GLU A 166 12.51 20.43 0.32
CA GLU A 166 12.94 19.77 1.55
C GLU A 166 12.14 18.51 1.95
N GLY A 167 11.37 17.93 1.02
CA GLY A 167 10.58 16.74 1.29
C GLY A 167 9.31 17.03 2.10
N VAL A 168 8.80 18.26 2.06
CA VAL A 168 7.53 18.66 2.70
C VAL A 168 6.42 18.67 1.66
N CYS A 169 5.22 18.22 2.00
CA CYS A 169 4.04 18.37 1.15
C CYS A 169 2.89 19.05 1.90
N ARG A 170 2.21 19.97 1.21
CA ARG A 170 1.01 20.63 1.74
C ARG A 170 -0.24 19.92 1.25
N VAL A 171 -1.13 19.61 2.17
CA VAL A 171 -2.38 18.90 1.92
C VAL A 171 -3.52 19.86 2.15
N SER A 172 -4.48 19.95 1.22
CA SER A 172 -5.66 20.79 1.40
C SER A 172 -6.61 20.20 2.44
N GLU A 173 -7.36 21.06 3.12
CA GLU A 173 -8.48 20.63 3.97
C GLU A 173 -9.53 19.89 3.14
N SER A 174 -10.09 18.81 3.72
CA SER A 174 -11.17 18.03 3.12
C SER A 174 -12.02 17.35 4.20
N GLY A 175 -13.04 16.59 3.80
CA GLY A 175 -13.78 15.75 4.76
C GLY A 175 -12.94 14.63 5.40
N PHE A 176 -11.69 14.42 4.96
CA PHE A 176 -10.79 13.38 5.46
C PHE A 176 -9.50 13.92 6.07
N THR A 177 -9.09 15.14 5.73
CA THR A 177 -7.81 15.75 6.10
C THR A 177 -8.07 17.11 6.76
N SER A 178 -7.33 17.48 7.81
CA SER A 178 -7.49 18.79 8.45
C SER A 178 -6.94 19.92 7.59
N GLY A 179 -5.88 19.65 6.81
CA GLY A 179 -5.15 20.67 6.07
C GLY A 179 -4.33 21.65 6.93
N GLU A 180 -4.27 21.42 8.25
CA GLU A 180 -3.47 22.23 9.18
C GLU A 180 -2.03 21.72 9.30
N MET A 181 -1.84 20.41 9.14
CA MET A 181 -0.54 19.77 9.24
C MET A 181 0.07 19.54 7.86
N ASP A 182 1.29 20.03 7.67
CA ASP A 182 2.09 19.67 6.51
C ASP A 182 2.53 18.20 6.64
N GLY A 183 2.46 17.48 5.52
CA GLY A 183 2.98 16.13 5.38
C GLY A 183 4.44 16.11 4.94
N GLU A 184 4.99 14.90 4.83
CA GLU A 184 6.32 14.65 4.30
C GLU A 184 6.23 13.82 3.03
N TRP A 185 7.16 13.99 2.11
CA TRP A 185 7.31 13.12 0.95
C TRP A 185 8.76 12.72 0.73
N LYS A 186 8.94 11.51 0.18
CA LYS A 186 10.23 10.94 -0.17
C LYS A 186 10.11 10.19 -1.48
N LEU A 187 11.13 10.32 -2.30
CA LEU A 187 11.29 9.57 -3.52
C LEU A 187 12.25 8.39 -3.26
N SER A 188 11.93 7.22 -3.80
CA SER A 188 12.84 6.07 -3.74
C SER A 188 14.15 6.36 -4.48
N GLU A 189 15.23 5.66 -4.12
CA GLU A 189 16.57 5.83 -4.71
C GLU A 189 16.59 5.69 -6.25
N ASN A 190 15.64 4.91 -6.80
CA ASN A 190 15.49 4.69 -8.23
C ASN A 190 14.53 5.68 -8.91
N GLY A 191 13.98 6.67 -8.20
CA GLY A 191 13.04 7.64 -8.77
C GLY A 191 11.66 7.07 -9.14
N LYS A 192 11.38 5.80 -8.83
CA LYS A 192 10.17 5.11 -9.30
C LYS A 192 9.01 5.14 -8.33
N ILE A 193 9.24 5.32 -7.04
CA ILE A 193 8.19 5.27 -6.03
C ILE A 193 8.22 6.57 -5.24
N LEU A 194 7.11 7.30 -5.31
CA LEU A 194 6.86 8.45 -4.47
C LEU A 194 6.03 7.99 -3.28
N ARG A 195 6.54 8.24 -2.07
CA ARG A 195 5.79 8.10 -0.83
C ARG A 195 5.52 9.49 -0.28
N PHE A 196 4.29 9.74 0.15
CA PHE A 196 3.95 10.94 0.91
C PHE A 196 3.10 10.59 2.12
N SER A 197 3.09 11.44 3.14
CA SER A 197 2.19 11.36 4.28
C SER A 197 1.18 12.50 4.25
N MET A 198 0.02 12.25 4.83
CA MET A 198 -1.01 13.25 5.10
C MET A 198 -1.69 12.90 6.41
N ASP A 199 -2.21 13.92 7.09
CA ASP A 199 -3.03 13.72 8.27
C ASP A 199 -4.42 13.18 7.87
N SER A 200 -5.06 12.46 8.78
CA SER A 200 -6.40 11.93 8.62
C SER A 200 -7.23 12.26 9.85
N LEU A 201 -8.46 12.73 9.62
CA LEU A 201 -9.50 12.94 10.63
C LEU A 201 -10.20 11.62 11.02
N GLY A 202 -9.86 10.53 10.34
CA GLY A 202 -10.48 9.22 10.48
C GLY A 202 -11.58 8.98 9.44
N TYR A 203 -11.90 7.71 9.22
CA TYR A 203 -12.93 7.29 8.28
C TYR A 203 -13.55 5.98 8.73
N THR A 204 -14.88 5.87 8.71
CA THR A 204 -15.57 4.63 9.06
C THR A 204 -16.58 4.29 7.97
N ARG A 205 -16.60 3.02 7.56
CA ARG A 205 -17.64 2.48 6.69
C ARG A 205 -18.11 1.12 7.19
N THR A 206 -19.40 0.86 7.03
CA THR A 206 -19.98 -0.44 7.33
C THR A 206 -20.40 -1.11 6.03
N VAL A 207 -19.82 -2.27 5.74
CA VAL A 207 -20.20 -3.08 4.59
C VAL A 207 -21.20 -4.12 5.07
N GLN A 208 -22.43 -4.03 4.57
CA GLN A 208 -23.46 -5.03 4.79
C GLN A 208 -23.46 -6.01 3.64
N THR A 209 -23.16 -7.28 3.93
CA THR A 209 -23.25 -8.34 2.94
C THR A 209 -24.64 -8.95 3.04
N LYS A 210 -25.43 -8.83 1.96
CA LYS A 210 -26.70 -9.55 1.82
C LYS A 210 -26.40 -10.89 1.14
N GLY A 211 -26.22 -11.94 1.92
CA GLY A 211 -26.17 -13.31 1.42
C GLY A 211 -27.45 -14.05 1.80
N SER A 212 -28.07 -14.76 0.86
CA SER A 212 -29.01 -15.83 1.18
C SER A 212 -28.20 -17.12 1.31
N ILE A 213 -27.97 -17.60 2.53
CA ILE A 213 -27.51 -18.97 2.70
C ILE A 213 -28.71 -19.86 2.38
N GLN A 214 -28.74 -20.47 1.20
CA GLN A 214 -29.65 -21.59 0.94
C GLN A 214 -29.22 -22.73 1.88
N LYS A 215 -29.96 -22.92 2.97
CA LYS A 215 -29.79 -24.05 3.88
C LYS A 215 -29.98 -25.34 3.05
N VAL A 216 -28.92 -26.11 2.84
CA VAL A 216 -29.01 -27.49 2.30
C VAL A 216 -29.41 -28.46 3.43
N TYR A 217 -30.36 -28.07 4.25
CA TYR A 217 -30.89 -28.88 5.35
C TYR A 217 -32.38 -29.11 5.10
N TRP A 218 -32.77 -30.38 5.14
CA TRP A 218 -34.12 -30.93 4.92
C TRP A 218 -35.11 -30.55 6.03
N THR A 219 -35.17 -29.28 6.41
CA THR A 219 -36.07 -28.75 7.42
C THR A 219 -36.83 -27.57 6.84
N ASP A 220 -38.16 -27.65 6.81
CA ASP A 220 -39.12 -26.62 6.35
C ASP A 220 -39.14 -25.36 7.25
N GLU A 221 -37.97 -24.85 7.65
CA GLU A 221 -37.85 -23.55 8.31
C GLU A 221 -37.69 -22.43 7.29
N GLU A 222 -38.46 -21.35 7.45
CA GLU A 222 -38.41 -20.15 6.61
C GLU A 222 -36.98 -19.58 6.49
N GLU A 223 -36.62 -19.17 5.27
CA GLU A 223 -35.34 -18.54 4.95
C GLU A 223 -35.14 -17.26 5.77
N LYS A 224 -34.38 -17.36 6.87
CA LYS A 224 -33.93 -16.17 7.60
C LYS A 224 -32.77 -15.53 6.82
N PRO A 225 -32.89 -14.27 6.36
CA PRO A 225 -31.76 -13.58 5.76
C PRO A 225 -30.66 -13.39 6.82
N ILE A 226 -29.50 -14.00 6.59
CA ILE A 226 -28.33 -13.79 7.45
C ILE A 226 -27.68 -12.49 7.00
N GLN A 227 -27.88 -11.43 7.77
CA GLN A 227 -27.25 -10.15 7.55
C GLN A 227 -25.92 -10.11 8.30
N THR A 228 -24.80 -10.28 7.58
CA THR A 228 -23.46 -10.09 8.14
C THR A 228 -23.01 -8.66 7.84
N SER A 229 -22.79 -7.86 8.89
CA SER A 229 -22.23 -6.51 8.78
C SER A 229 -20.81 -6.48 9.31
N SER A 230 -19.87 -5.98 8.53
CA SER A 230 -18.49 -5.75 8.98
C SER A 230 -18.16 -4.27 8.90
N THR A 231 -17.62 -3.73 9.99
CA THR A 231 -17.19 -2.33 10.08
C THR A 231 -15.70 -2.23 9.78
N TYR A 232 -15.34 -1.28 8.92
CA TYR A 232 -13.98 -0.94 8.54
C TYR A 232 -13.71 0.49 8.96
N SER A 233 -12.58 0.72 9.61
CA SER A 233 -12.21 2.05 10.11
C SER A 233 -10.76 2.41 9.77
N ILE A 234 -10.53 3.71 9.61
CA ILE A 234 -9.23 4.38 9.56
C ILE A 234 -9.22 5.28 10.78
N PRO A 235 -8.32 5.07 11.76
CA PRO A 235 -8.22 5.96 12.89
C PRO A 235 -7.68 7.33 12.45
N PRO A 236 -7.91 8.40 13.23
CA PRO A 236 -7.19 9.65 13.05
C PRO A 236 -5.68 9.43 13.20
N GLY A 237 -4.88 10.13 12.41
CA GLY A 237 -3.41 9.98 12.41
C GLY A 237 -2.79 10.10 11.02
N LEU A 238 -1.56 9.64 10.85
CA LEU A 238 -0.85 9.71 9.57
C LEU A 238 -1.28 8.58 8.62
N VAL A 239 -1.58 8.97 7.39
CA VAL A 239 -1.84 8.08 6.26
C VAL A 239 -0.74 8.29 5.23
N TYR A 240 -0.18 7.20 4.74
CA TYR A 240 0.87 7.20 3.75
C TYR A 240 0.32 6.81 2.37
N GLY A 241 0.60 7.62 1.36
CA GLY A 241 0.31 7.32 -0.04
C GLY A 241 1.58 6.85 -0.75
N ASP A 242 1.54 5.65 -1.33
CA ASP A 242 2.59 5.09 -2.18
C ASP A 242 2.12 5.09 -3.64
N VAL A 243 2.90 5.67 -4.55
CA VAL A 243 2.58 5.65 -5.99
C VAL A 243 3.82 5.44 -6.85
N GLU A 244 3.66 4.64 -7.90
CA GLU A 244 4.69 4.47 -8.91
C GLU A 244 4.69 5.68 -9.85
N LEU A 245 5.86 6.24 -10.11
CA LEU A 245 6.07 7.32 -11.05
C LEU A 245 6.47 6.77 -12.41
N THR A 246 5.92 7.36 -13.46
CA THR A 246 6.28 7.07 -14.83
C THR A 246 6.80 8.34 -15.50
N THR A 247 7.91 8.21 -16.23
CA THR A 247 8.45 9.31 -17.02
C THR A 247 7.50 9.57 -18.18
N SER A 248 7.02 10.80 -18.32
CA SER A 248 6.14 11.16 -19.43
C SER A 248 6.95 11.25 -20.74
N ARG A 249 6.24 11.34 -21.88
CA ARG A 249 6.89 11.60 -23.18
C ARG A 249 7.62 12.94 -23.24
N ASN A 250 7.23 13.89 -22.40
CA ASN A 250 7.82 15.21 -22.35
C ASN A 250 8.99 15.20 -21.35
N PRO A 251 10.23 15.50 -21.78
CA PRO A 251 11.38 15.52 -20.88
C PRO A 251 11.17 16.54 -19.75
N GLY A 252 11.55 16.16 -18.53
CA GLY A 252 11.35 16.99 -17.34
C GLY A 252 9.93 16.98 -16.78
N THR A 253 9.09 16.03 -17.19
CA THR A 253 7.77 15.84 -16.59
C THR A 253 7.54 14.38 -16.22
N PHE A 254 6.86 14.15 -15.12
CA PHE A 254 6.43 12.83 -14.68
C PHE A 254 4.91 12.76 -14.59
N GLU A 255 4.42 11.53 -14.68
CA GLU A 255 3.03 11.16 -14.44
C GLU A 255 2.99 10.16 -13.29
N MET A 256 2.10 10.40 -12.33
CA MET A 256 1.76 9.36 -11.36
C MET A 256 1.06 8.23 -12.11
N GLY A 257 1.44 6.98 -11.85
CA GLY A 257 0.85 5.81 -12.47
C GLY A 257 -0.65 5.68 -12.22
N ASN A 258 -1.28 4.68 -12.83
CA ASN A 258 -2.74 4.43 -12.81
C ASN A 258 -3.28 3.92 -11.45
N GLY A 259 -2.89 4.58 -10.36
CA GLY A 259 -3.36 4.33 -9.01
C GLY A 259 -2.22 4.22 -8.00
N GLY A 260 -2.36 4.92 -6.90
CA GLY A 260 -1.54 4.74 -5.71
C GLY A 260 -2.27 3.99 -4.60
N VAL A 261 -1.52 3.52 -3.62
CA VAL A 261 -2.02 2.73 -2.49
C VAL A 261 -1.94 3.57 -1.22
N LEU A 262 -3.03 3.63 -0.46
CA LEU A 262 -3.06 4.27 0.86
C LEU A 262 -2.79 3.24 1.95
N ARG A 263 -1.93 3.60 2.90
CA ARG A 263 -1.55 2.76 4.03
C ARG A 263 -1.61 3.53 5.32
N ILE A 264 -2.03 2.86 6.38
CA ILE A 264 -1.91 3.37 7.75
C ILE A 264 -0.91 2.56 8.52
N GLU A 265 -0.26 3.20 9.47
CA GLU A 265 0.54 2.52 10.46
C GLU A 265 -0.37 1.91 11.53
N LYS A 266 -0.21 0.61 11.79
CA LYS A 266 -0.95 -0.09 12.84
C LYS A 266 0.02 -0.81 13.75
N GLU A 267 -0.03 -0.47 15.02
CA GLU A 267 0.69 -1.19 16.06
C GLU A 267 0.12 -2.61 16.23
N ALA A 268 1.02 -3.57 16.36
CA ALA A 268 0.71 -4.99 16.55
C ALA A 268 1.58 -5.58 17.67
N GLY A 269 1.01 -6.56 18.38
CA GLY A 269 1.64 -7.24 19.51
C GLY A 269 1.22 -6.69 20.87
N LEU A 270 1.51 -7.44 21.94
CA LEU A 270 1.01 -7.22 23.32
C LEU A 270 1.40 -5.86 23.93
N PHE A 271 2.32 -5.11 23.31
CA PHE A 271 2.80 -3.81 23.79
C PHE A 271 3.12 -2.84 22.65
N GLY A 272 2.54 -3.03 21.45
CA GLY A 272 2.86 -2.18 20.28
C GLY A 272 4.32 -2.29 19.80
N ILE A 273 5.05 -3.34 20.21
CA ILE A 273 6.49 -3.52 19.90
C ILE A 273 6.74 -3.63 18.39
N SER A 274 5.73 -4.04 17.61
CA SER A 274 5.83 -4.07 16.16
C SER A 274 4.85 -3.09 15.53
N SER A 275 5.32 -2.31 14.57
CA SER A 275 4.46 -1.50 13.73
C SER A 275 4.41 -2.09 12.32
N GLN A 276 3.22 -2.14 11.73
CA GLN A 276 3.01 -2.62 10.38
C GLN A 276 2.16 -1.64 9.58
N LEU A 277 2.59 -1.36 8.35
CA LEU A 277 1.77 -0.64 7.38
C LEU A 277 0.65 -1.56 6.87
N LYS A 278 -0.60 -1.15 7.02
CA LYS A 278 -1.79 -1.83 6.52
C LYS A 278 -2.44 -1.00 5.44
N THR A 279 -2.74 -1.62 4.31
CA THR A 279 -3.47 -0.98 3.22
C THR A 279 -4.88 -0.61 3.68
N CYS A 280 -5.27 0.65 3.48
CA CYS A 280 -6.56 1.20 3.90
C CYS A 280 -7.37 1.83 2.75
N GLY A 281 -6.81 1.89 1.54
CA GLY A 281 -7.49 2.40 0.36
C GLY A 281 -6.59 2.46 -0.87
N LYS A 282 -7.13 3.07 -1.93
CA LYS A 282 -6.44 3.43 -3.17
C LYS A 282 -6.66 4.91 -3.44
N PHE A 283 -5.82 5.53 -4.25
CA PHE A 283 -6.10 6.84 -4.82
C PHE A 283 -5.78 6.89 -6.31
N GLU A 284 -6.46 7.78 -7.02
CA GLU A 284 -6.12 8.15 -8.39
C GLU A 284 -5.67 9.60 -8.38
N ALA A 285 -4.59 9.90 -9.10
CA ALA A 285 -3.99 11.23 -9.09
C ALA A 285 -4.22 11.93 -10.43
N ARG A 286 -4.64 13.18 -10.37
CA ARG A 286 -4.80 14.06 -11.53
C ARG A 286 -3.94 15.29 -11.33
N ARG A 287 -3.11 15.62 -12.32
CA ARG A 287 -2.24 16.79 -12.24
C ARG A 287 -3.08 18.06 -12.35
N ASN A 288 -2.84 19.01 -11.46
CA ASN A 288 -3.41 20.34 -11.57
C ASN A 288 -2.55 21.13 -12.55
N ASN A 289 -3.14 21.52 -13.69
CA ASN A 289 -2.47 22.43 -14.62
C ASN A 289 -2.48 23.82 -13.97
N SER A 290 -1.32 24.30 -13.54
CA SER A 290 -1.15 25.69 -13.16
C SER A 290 -1.38 26.55 -14.40
N SER A 291 -2.57 27.14 -14.49
CA SER A 291 -2.94 28.12 -15.52
C SER A 291 -2.22 29.44 -15.31
#